data_AF-A0A934CQ25-F1
#
_entry.id   AF-A0A934CQ25-F1
#
_cell.length_a   1.000
_cell.length_b   1.000
_cell.length_c   1.000
_cell.angle_alpha   90.00
_cell.angle_beta   90.00
_cell.angle_gamma   90.00
#
_symmetry.space_group_name_H-M   'P 1'
#
loop_
_entity.id
_entity.type
_entity.pdbx_description
1 polymer ?
#
loop_
_entity_poly.entity_id
_entity_poly.type
_entity_poly.pdbx_seq_one_letter_code
_entity_poly.pdbx_strand_id
1 'polypeptide(L)'
;MQQSKGVTTIEVLVVVGILAFLTGFIVTNQVGYNANTYFSQASEDIVLALREAQVYGAAGKKNDVAFCGVSNFECRYGVNFSMSTPNQFMVFVDNNDNKIYDAGTDTLVEAIMLKSPIVISSVECLNYGGVDTVCSSLGGNTMLNITFKRPSPDAFINDTADPAIDSYELGRVTITNGIKTSTVAISKAGQISLQ
;
A
#
# COMPACT_ATOMS: atom_id res chain seq x y z
N MET A 1 28.82 12.78 -63.14
CA MET A 1 27.39 12.62 -62.79
C MET A 1 27.23 11.26 -62.13
N GLN A 2 27.08 11.20 -60.81
CA GLN A 2 26.83 9.96 -60.09
C GLN A 2 25.37 9.56 -60.30
N GLN A 3 25.13 8.42 -60.93
CA GLN A 3 23.78 7.85 -61.03
C GLN A 3 23.34 7.37 -59.65
N SER A 4 22.25 7.94 -59.13
CA SER A 4 21.56 7.40 -57.95
C SER A 4 20.97 6.04 -58.34
N LYS A 5 21.54 4.95 -57.81
CA LYS A 5 20.93 3.63 -57.94
C LYS A 5 19.62 3.63 -57.13
N GLY A 6 18.50 3.43 -57.82
CA GLY A 6 17.19 3.30 -57.18
C GLY A 6 17.05 1.98 -56.43
N VAL A 7 16.21 1.96 -55.41
CA VAL A 7 15.92 0.76 -54.62
C VAL A 7 15.07 -0.20 -55.44
N THR A 8 15.43 -1.49 -55.42
CA THR A 8 14.64 -2.51 -56.12
C THR A 8 13.38 -2.88 -55.33
N THR A 9 12.29 -3.23 -56.02
CA THR A 9 11.04 -3.64 -55.38
C THR A 9 11.23 -4.85 -54.44
N ILE A 10 12.14 -5.76 -54.79
CA ILE A 10 12.48 -6.90 -53.94
C ILE A 10 13.25 -6.50 -52.68
N GLU A 11 14.15 -5.51 -52.73
CA GLU A 11 14.82 -4.97 -51.53
C GLU A 11 13.83 -4.36 -50.56
N VAL A 12 12.85 -3.57 -51.05
CA VAL A 12 11.81 -3.01 -50.18
C VAL A 12 11.04 -4.11 -49.47
N LEU A 13 10.72 -5.20 -50.18
CA LEU A 13 9.95 -6.31 -49.62
C LEU A 13 10.73 -7.07 -48.53
N VAL A 14 12.04 -7.26 -48.74
CA VAL A 14 12.93 -7.86 -47.73
C VAL A 14 13.05 -6.97 -46.50
N VAL A 15 13.21 -5.65 -46.69
CA VAL A 15 13.34 -4.69 -45.58
C VAL A 15 12.04 -4.62 -44.76
N VAL A 16 10.88 -4.58 -45.41
CA VAL A 16 9.57 -4.59 -44.73
C VAL A 16 9.36 -5.91 -43.97
N GLY A 17 9.79 -7.04 -44.54
CA GLY A 17 9.73 -8.34 -43.87
C GLY A 17 10.57 -8.41 -42.59
N ILE A 18 11.81 -7.90 -42.63
CA ILE A 18 12.68 -7.83 -41.46
C ILE A 18 12.09 -6.88 -40.39
N LEU A 19 11.56 -5.72 -40.81
CA LEU A 19 10.92 -4.77 -39.89
C LEU A 19 9.68 -5.35 -39.21
N ALA A 20 8.83 -6.07 -39.94
CA ALA A 20 7.66 -6.73 -39.40
C ALA A 20 8.04 -7.82 -38.38
N PHE A 21 9.08 -8.60 -38.68
CA PHE A 21 9.59 -9.65 -37.78
C PHE A 21 10.14 -9.06 -36.47
N LEU A 22 10.98 -8.03 -36.57
CA LEU A 22 11.55 -7.35 -35.40
C LEU A 22 10.46 -6.69 -34.55
N THR A 23 9.49 -6.02 -35.19
CA THR A 23 8.37 -5.36 -34.50
C THR A 23 7.48 -6.38 -33.80
N GLY A 24 7.23 -7.54 -34.44
CA GLY A 24 6.47 -8.63 -33.84
C GLY A 24 7.07 -9.15 -32.53
N PHE A 25 8.39 -9.31 -32.48
CA PHE A 25 9.10 -9.74 -31.27
C PHE A 25 9.07 -8.70 -30.14
N ILE A 26 9.16 -7.41 -30.49
CA ILE A 26 9.09 -6.32 -29.51
C ILE A 26 7.70 -6.24 -28.88
N VAL A 27 6.64 -6.35 -29.68
CA VAL A 27 5.25 -6.24 -29.20
C VAL A 27 4.88 -7.41 -28.29
N THR A 28 5.31 -8.64 -28.58
CA THR A 28 5.03 -9.80 -27.71
C THR A 28 5.74 -9.72 -26.37
N ASN A 29 6.92 -9.09 -26.30
CA ASN A 29 7.64 -8.89 -25.05
C ASN A 29 7.04 -7.77 -24.17
N GLN A 30 6.35 -6.78 -24.77
CA GLN A 30 5.77 -5.65 -24.04
C GLN A 30 4.55 -6.05 -23.18
N VAL A 31 3.79 -7.08 -23.58
CA VAL A 31 2.56 -7.49 -22.88
C VAL A 31 2.85 -8.05 -21.47
N GLY A 32 4.01 -8.69 -21.27
CA GLY A 32 4.41 -9.23 -19.96
C GLY A 32 4.93 -8.19 -18.96
N TYR A 33 5.32 -6.99 -19.42
CA TYR A 33 5.92 -5.96 -18.57
C TYR A 33 4.87 -5.16 -17.77
N ASN A 34 3.73 -4.86 -18.41
CA ASN A 34 2.69 -4.00 -17.82
C ASN A 34 2.01 -4.60 -16.58
N ALA A 35 1.92 -5.93 -16.46
CA ALA A 35 1.30 -6.57 -15.29
C ALA A 35 2.18 -6.51 -14.03
N ASN A 36 3.50 -6.45 -14.18
CA ASN A 36 4.43 -6.36 -13.05
C ASN A 36 4.56 -4.93 -12.50
N THR A 37 4.48 -3.92 -13.37
CA THR A 37 4.66 -2.51 -12.95
C THR A 37 3.53 -2.04 -12.06
N TYR A 38 2.27 -2.38 -12.37
CA TYR A 38 1.13 -2.03 -11.50
C TYR A 38 1.18 -2.71 -10.13
N PHE A 39 1.75 -3.92 -10.05
CA PHE A 39 1.89 -4.64 -8.79
C PHE A 39 2.96 -4.02 -7.89
N SER A 40 4.11 -3.62 -8.44
CA SER A 40 5.14 -2.89 -7.69
C SER A 40 4.64 -1.53 -7.21
N GLN A 41 3.87 -0.82 -8.05
CA GLN A 41 3.25 0.45 -7.67
C GLN A 41 2.32 0.28 -6.46
N ALA A 42 1.50 -0.77 -6.42
CA ALA A 42 0.58 -1.00 -5.31
C ALA A 42 1.29 -1.22 -3.97
N SER A 43 2.40 -1.95 -3.93
CA SER A 43 3.17 -2.12 -2.70
C SER A 43 3.93 -0.86 -2.30
N GLU A 44 4.42 -0.10 -3.27
CA GLU A 44 5.04 1.22 -3.05
C GLU A 44 4.03 2.23 -2.48
N ASP A 45 2.79 2.25 -2.97
CA ASP A 45 1.72 3.12 -2.49
C ASP A 45 1.40 2.84 -1.01
N ILE A 46 1.36 1.56 -0.60
CA ILE A 46 1.18 1.16 0.80
C ILE A 46 2.34 1.69 1.67
N VAL A 47 3.58 1.49 1.22
CA VAL A 47 4.77 1.98 1.93
C VAL A 47 4.75 3.50 2.05
N LEU A 48 4.37 4.20 0.99
CA LEU A 48 4.28 5.66 0.96
C LEU A 48 3.23 6.16 1.94
N ALA A 49 2.02 5.58 1.94
CA ALA A 49 0.95 5.95 2.84
C ALA A 49 1.33 5.76 4.32
N LEU A 50 2.01 4.65 4.64
CA LEU A 50 2.53 4.41 5.99
C LEU A 50 3.58 5.45 6.41
N ARG A 51 4.50 5.82 5.50
CA ARG A 51 5.50 6.87 5.76
C ARG A 51 4.85 8.23 5.91
N GLU A 52 3.85 8.55 5.11
CA GLU A 52 3.10 9.78 5.20
C GLU A 52 2.36 9.88 6.54
N ALA A 53 1.67 8.82 6.96
CA ALA A 53 1.03 8.74 8.27
C ALA A 53 2.05 8.88 9.42
N GLN A 54 3.23 8.25 9.31
CA GLN A 54 4.30 8.39 10.29
C GLN A 54 4.81 9.83 10.38
N VAL A 55 5.05 10.48 9.23
CA VAL A 55 5.50 11.88 9.20
C VAL A 55 4.40 12.79 9.75
N TYR A 56 3.14 12.62 9.39
CA TYR A 56 2.06 13.48 9.91
C TYR A 56 1.78 13.26 11.39
N GLY A 57 1.79 12.01 11.85
CA GLY A 57 1.64 11.65 13.25
C GLY A 57 2.80 12.13 14.11
N ALA A 58 4.04 12.00 13.65
CA ALA A 58 5.24 12.49 14.35
C ALA A 58 5.46 14.00 14.17
N ALA A 59 4.94 14.62 13.09
CA ALA A 59 5.03 16.06 12.82
C ALA A 59 3.82 16.86 13.33
N GLY A 60 2.79 16.20 13.90
CA GLY A 60 1.64 16.88 14.48
C GLY A 60 0.96 17.79 13.48
N LYS A 61 0.69 17.26 12.28
CA LYS A 61 0.05 18.03 11.20
C LYS A 61 -1.32 18.49 11.69
N LYS A 62 -1.55 19.81 11.68
CA LYS A 62 -2.84 20.39 12.01
C LYS A 62 -3.89 19.85 11.06
N ASN A 63 -5.01 19.41 11.61
CA ASN A 63 -6.19 19.13 10.83
C ASN A 63 -7.31 20.08 11.29
N ASP A 64 -7.78 20.94 10.38
CA ASP A 64 -8.83 21.92 10.70
C ASP A 64 -10.22 21.28 10.81
N VAL A 65 -10.37 20.04 10.34
CA VAL A 65 -11.64 19.29 10.30
C VAL A 65 -11.71 18.24 11.41
N ALA A 66 -10.57 17.67 11.79
CA ALA A 66 -10.46 16.69 12.88
C ALA A 66 -10.31 17.39 14.24
N PHE A 67 -11.09 16.96 15.23
CA PHE A 67 -11.03 17.48 16.59
C PHE A 67 -10.42 16.41 17.51
N CYS A 68 -9.10 16.46 17.67
CA CYS A 68 -8.35 15.49 18.46
C CYS A 68 -7.42 16.21 19.45
N GLY A 69 -7.48 15.81 20.73
CA GLY A 69 -6.70 16.40 21.82
C GLY A 69 -7.21 17.77 22.28
N VAL A 70 -6.32 18.56 22.90
CA VAL A 70 -6.62 19.93 23.36
C VAL A 70 -6.31 21.01 22.31
N SER A 71 -5.51 20.64 21.31
CA SER A 71 -5.24 21.44 20.12
C SER A 71 -5.17 20.47 18.95
N ASN A 72 -5.80 20.77 17.81
CA ASN A 72 -5.87 19.90 16.61
C ASN A 72 -4.51 19.50 15.99
N PHE A 73 -3.41 19.70 16.70
CA PHE A 73 -2.04 19.27 16.42
C PHE A 73 -1.66 17.96 17.12
N GLU A 74 -2.48 17.48 18.06
CA GLU A 74 -2.24 16.23 18.82
C GLU A 74 -2.93 15.01 18.21
N CYS A 75 -3.41 15.17 16.99
CA CYS A 75 -4.09 14.15 16.22
C CYS A 75 -3.17 12.99 15.86
N ARG A 76 -3.69 11.78 16.03
CA ARG A 76 -3.03 10.54 15.66
C ARG A 76 -3.39 10.21 14.22
N TYR A 77 -2.38 9.97 13.39
CA TYR A 77 -2.56 9.63 11.98
C TYR A 77 -2.30 8.14 11.79
N GLY A 78 -3.09 7.49 10.95
CA GLY A 78 -2.93 6.06 10.72
C GLY A 78 -3.40 5.59 9.36
N VAL A 79 -3.11 4.32 9.11
CA VAL A 79 -3.56 3.58 7.94
C VAL A 79 -4.35 2.36 8.42
N ASN A 80 -5.55 2.20 7.89
CA ASN A 80 -6.43 1.07 8.14
C ASN A 80 -6.41 0.13 6.93
N PHE A 81 -6.16 -1.14 7.21
CA PHE A 81 -6.35 -2.24 6.29
C PHE A 81 -7.49 -3.11 6.79
N SER A 82 -8.52 -3.30 5.98
CA SER A 82 -9.68 -4.12 6.35
C SER A 82 -9.89 -5.22 5.31
N MET A 83 -10.04 -6.46 5.80
CA MET A 83 -10.38 -7.61 4.96
C MET A 83 -11.82 -7.55 4.44
N SER A 84 -12.68 -6.67 4.99
CA SER A 84 -14.01 -6.39 4.43
C SER A 84 -13.95 -5.61 3.11
N THR A 85 -12.88 -4.83 2.90
CA THR A 85 -12.64 -4.05 1.68
C THR A 85 -11.24 -4.31 1.16
N PRO A 86 -10.93 -5.52 0.67
CA PRO A 86 -9.57 -5.93 0.32
C PRO A 86 -9.01 -5.18 -0.90
N ASN A 87 -9.83 -4.43 -1.62
CA ASN A 87 -9.44 -3.67 -2.81
C ASN A 87 -9.00 -2.23 -2.48
N GLN A 88 -8.96 -1.86 -1.20
CA GLN A 88 -8.58 -0.51 -0.78
C GLN A 88 -7.97 -0.51 0.62
N PHE A 89 -7.27 0.57 0.92
CA PHE A 89 -6.84 0.91 2.28
C PHE A 89 -7.07 2.40 2.52
N MET A 90 -7.18 2.79 3.78
CA MET A 90 -7.61 4.14 4.14
C MET A 90 -6.59 4.81 5.05
N VAL A 91 -6.19 6.03 4.72
CA VAL A 91 -5.46 6.94 5.61
C VAL A 91 -6.48 7.73 6.40
N PHE A 92 -6.37 7.72 7.72
CA PHE A 92 -7.34 8.35 8.60
C PHE A 92 -6.66 9.14 9.73
N VAL A 93 -7.44 10.02 10.34
CA VAL A 93 -7.11 10.69 11.60
C VAL A 93 -8.03 10.14 12.68
N ASP A 94 -7.41 9.58 13.70
CA ASP A 94 -8.08 9.10 14.89
C ASP A 94 -8.49 10.29 15.77
N ASN A 95 -9.80 10.51 15.87
CA ASN A 95 -10.39 11.63 16.59
C ASN A 95 -10.61 11.31 18.09
N ASN A 96 -10.78 10.03 18.44
CA ASN A 96 -11.13 9.61 19.80
C ASN A 96 -9.94 8.98 20.57
N ASP A 97 -8.77 8.92 19.94
CA ASP A 97 -7.50 8.35 20.43
C ASP A 97 -7.61 6.87 20.84
N ASN A 98 -8.53 6.12 20.24
CA ASN A 98 -8.70 4.69 20.49
C ASN A 98 -7.76 3.79 19.66
N LYS A 99 -6.94 4.41 18.80
CA LYS A 99 -5.89 3.80 17.96
C LYS A 99 -6.41 2.89 16.84
N ILE A 100 -7.70 2.94 16.53
CA ILE A 100 -8.32 2.22 15.42
C ILE A 100 -9.08 3.20 14.52
N TYR A 101 -9.50 2.72 13.35
CA TYR A 101 -10.38 3.48 12.48
C TYR A 101 -11.85 3.20 12.78
N ASP A 102 -12.59 4.23 13.18
CA ASP A 102 -14.02 4.23 13.39
C ASP A 102 -14.76 4.99 12.28
N ALA A 103 -15.43 4.25 11.40
CA ALA A 103 -16.25 4.85 10.35
C ALA A 103 -17.32 5.79 10.93
N GLY A 104 -17.27 7.07 10.52
CA GLY A 104 -18.23 8.10 10.94
C GLY A 104 -17.82 8.88 12.20
N THR A 105 -16.85 8.39 12.98
CA THR A 105 -16.24 9.13 14.09
C THR A 105 -14.92 9.76 13.65
N ASP A 106 -14.11 9.00 12.90
CA ASP A 106 -12.79 9.43 12.45
C ASP A 106 -12.82 10.20 11.14
N THR A 107 -11.80 11.02 10.96
CA THR A 107 -11.66 11.82 9.74
C THR A 107 -10.91 11.01 8.69
N LEU A 108 -11.59 10.64 7.62
CA LEU A 108 -10.95 10.03 6.44
C LEU A 108 -10.09 11.09 5.73
N VAL A 109 -8.79 10.84 5.62
CA VAL A 109 -7.86 11.69 4.88
C VAL A 109 -7.87 11.30 3.41
N GLU A 110 -7.68 10.01 3.14
CA GLU A 110 -7.61 9.47 1.79
C GLU A 110 -8.01 8.00 1.78
N ALA A 111 -8.73 7.58 0.74
CA ALA A 111 -9.00 6.17 0.46
C ALA A 111 -8.28 5.79 -0.85
N ILE A 112 -7.32 4.89 -0.76
CA ILE A 112 -6.48 4.47 -1.89
C ILE A 112 -7.01 3.14 -2.42
N MET A 113 -7.47 3.16 -3.67
CA MET A 113 -8.01 2.00 -4.36
C MET A 113 -6.91 1.23 -5.07
N LEU A 114 -6.77 -0.06 -4.76
CA LEU A 114 -5.89 -0.98 -5.46
C LEU A 114 -6.47 -1.28 -6.85
N LYS A 115 -5.61 -1.27 -7.88
CA LYS A 115 -6.02 -1.60 -9.24
C LYS A 115 -6.30 -3.10 -9.36
N SER A 116 -7.48 -3.46 -9.87
CA SER A 116 -7.81 -4.85 -10.21
C SER A 116 -6.74 -5.45 -11.15
N PRO A 117 -6.28 -6.70 -10.92
CA PRO A 117 -6.79 -7.71 -9.99
C PRO A 117 -6.08 -7.76 -8.61
N ILE A 118 -5.43 -6.68 -8.19
CA ILE A 118 -4.66 -6.64 -6.93
C ILE A 118 -5.60 -6.50 -5.74
N VAL A 119 -5.42 -7.35 -4.74
CA VAL A 119 -6.20 -7.37 -3.49
C VAL A 119 -5.30 -7.62 -2.29
N ILE A 120 -5.73 -7.16 -1.11
CA ILE A 120 -5.15 -7.53 0.17
C ILE A 120 -5.54 -8.99 0.46
N SER A 121 -4.55 -9.86 0.53
CA SER A 121 -4.72 -11.29 0.75
C SER A 121 -4.76 -11.65 2.23
N SER A 122 -3.93 -10.99 3.04
CA SER A 122 -3.87 -11.23 4.48
C SER A 122 -3.35 -10.01 5.22
N VAL A 123 -3.79 -9.87 6.47
CA VAL A 123 -3.21 -8.97 7.47
C VAL A 123 -2.87 -9.76 8.72
N GLU A 124 -1.65 -9.60 9.20
CA GLU A 124 -1.09 -10.37 10.31
C GLU A 124 -0.57 -9.44 11.39
N CYS A 125 -0.77 -9.84 12.63
CA CYS A 125 -0.43 -9.11 13.84
C CYS A 125 0.42 -10.03 14.73
N LEU A 126 1.66 -9.64 15.01
CA LEU A 126 2.60 -10.49 15.75
C LEU A 126 3.00 -9.87 17.08
N ASN A 127 3.01 -10.70 18.12
CA ASN A 127 3.57 -10.37 19.43
C ASN A 127 5.05 -10.77 19.53
N TYR A 128 5.76 -10.21 20.53
CA TYR A 128 7.15 -10.57 20.83
C TYR A 128 7.27 -12.09 21.02
N GLY A 129 8.02 -12.77 20.14
CA GLY A 129 8.13 -14.23 20.12
C GLY A 129 7.67 -14.91 18.82
N GLY A 130 7.07 -14.17 17.88
CA GLY A 130 7.09 -14.50 16.45
C GLY A 130 6.15 -15.62 15.99
N VAL A 131 5.04 -15.87 16.67
CA VAL A 131 3.98 -16.69 16.08
C VAL A 131 3.13 -15.79 15.20
N ASP A 132 3.20 -15.99 13.88
CA ASP A 132 2.33 -15.33 12.90
C ASP A 132 0.88 -15.58 13.32
N THR A 133 0.25 -14.55 13.88
CA THR A 133 -1.14 -14.61 14.32
C THR A 133 -1.93 -13.72 13.38
N VAL A 134 -3.02 -14.24 12.85
CA VAL A 134 -3.98 -13.43 12.10
C VAL A 134 -4.53 -12.37 13.06
N CYS A 135 -4.56 -11.10 12.63
CA CYS A 135 -5.20 -10.05 13.42
C CYS A 135 -6.62 -10.51 13.81
N SER A 136 -7.02 -10.29 15.06
CA SER A 136 -8.29 -10.80 15.56
C SER A 136 -9.47 -10.17 14.80
N SER A 137 -10.50 -10.99 14.54
CA SER A 137 -11.71 -10.52 13.85
C SER A 137 -12.71 -10.01 14.88
N LEU A 138 -12.76 -8.69 15.12
CA LEU A 138 -13.90 -8.10 15.82
C LEU A 138 -15.11 -8.06 14.88
N GLY A 139 -16.21 -8.67 15.32
CA GLY A 139 -17.48 -8.63 14.56
C GLY A 139 -17.42 -9.28 13.17
N GLY A 140 -16.46 -10.18 12.93
CA GLY A 140 -16.26 -10.84 11.63
C GLY A 140 -15.44 -10.03 10.62
N ASN A 141 -14.88 -8.88 11.02
CA ASN A 141 -13.98 -8.09 10.18
C ASN A 141 -12.56 -8.14 10.75
N THR A 142 -11.65 -8.76 10.01
CA THR A 142 -10.22 -8.69 10.33
C THR A 142 -9.67 -7.35 9.82
N MET A 143 -9.13 -6.55 10.74
CA MET A 143 -8.55 -5.26 10.43
C MET A 143 -7.17 -5.09 11.07
N LEU A 144 -6.35 -4.27 10.45
CA LEU A 144 -5.05 -3.86 10.94
C LEU A 144 -5.00 -2.33 10.88
N ASN A 145 -4.87 -1.71 12.04
CA ASN A 145 -4.71 -0.28 12.20
C ASN A 145 -3.28 0.00 12.63
N ILE A 146 -2.60 0.83 11.85
CA ILE A 146 -1.25 1.28 12.16
C ILE A 146 -1.34 2.78 12.36
N THR A 147 -1.05 3.25 13.57
CA THR A 147 -1.19 4.65 13.95
C THR A 147 0.08 5.22 14.55
N PHE A 148 0.28 6.53 14.37
CA PHE A 148 1.44 7.28 14.84
C PHE A 148 0.98 8.54 15.55
N LYS A 149 1.65 8.87 16.66
CA LYS A 149 1.32 10.04 17.47
C LYS A 149 2.57 10.68 18.04
N ARG A 150 2.60 12.02 18.00
CA ARG A 150 3.63 12.81 18.67
C ARG A 150 3.75 12.45 20.16
N PRO A 151 4.97 12.59 20.73
CA PRO A 151 6.24 12.97 20.09
C PRO A 151 7.03 11.77 19.52
N SER A 152 6.52 10.55 19.62
CA SER A 152 7.27 9.34 19.23
C SER A 152 7.04 8.96 17.76
N PRO A 153 8.07 8.53 17.02
CA PRO A 153 7.91 7.93 15.69
C PRO A 153 7.44 6.47 15.74
N ASP A 154 7.25 5.91 16.94
CA ASP A 154 6.82 4.53 17.14
C ASP A 154 5.42 4.29 16.53
N ALA A 155 5.27 3.12 15.90
CA ALA A 155 4.02 2.65 15.34
C ALA A 155 3.21 1.94 16.43
N PHE A 156 1.93 2.32 16.56
CA PHE A 156 0.96 1.56 17.31
C PHE A 156 0.19 0.68 16.36
N ILE A 157 0.36 -0.62 16.51
CA ILE A 157 -0.23 -1.66 15.67
C ILE A 157 -1.37 -2.30 16.47
N ASN A 158 -2.62 -2.09 16.06
CA ASN A 158 -3.79 -2.63 16.74
C ASN A 158 -4.78 -3.19 15.72
N ASP A 159 -5.45 -4.26 16.08
CA ASP A 159 -6.55 -4.87 15.32
C ASP A 159 -7.93 -4.55 15.91
N THR A 160 -7.94 -4.09 17.17
CA THR A 160 -9.13 -3.89 17.98
C THR A 160 -8.99 -2.64 18.85
N ALA A 161 -10.13 -2.05 19.23
CA ALA A 161 -10.21 -0.96 20.21
C ALA A 161 -10.09 -1.46 21.65
N ASP A 162 -9.50 -2.64 21.90
CA ASP A 162 -9.38 -3.15 23.27
C ASP A 162 -8.22 -2.42 24.00
N PRO A 163 -8.51 -1.57 24.99
CA PRO A 163 -7.48 -0.86 25.75
C PRO A 163 -6.57 -1.80 26.57
N ALA A 164 -6.93 -3.08 26.71
CA ALA A 164 -6.14 -4.09 27.41
C ALA A 164 -5.12 -4.81 26.52
N ILE A 165 -5.18 -4.64 25.20
CA ILE A 165 -4.20 -5.24 24.27
C ILE A 165 -3.07 -4.24 24.05
N ASP A 166 -1.87 -4.60 24.52
CA ASP A 166 -0.64 -3.92 24.14
C ASP A 166 -0.47 -4.01 22.63
N SER A 167 -0.14 -2.89 21.99
CA SER A 167 0.08 -2.82 20.55
C SER A 167 1.06 -3.91 20.09
N TYR A 168 0.72 -4.60 19.01
CA TYR A 168 1.56 -5.65 18.40
C TYR A 168 2.97 -5.13 18.08
N GLU A 169 3.94 -6.03 18.09
CA GLU A 169 5.35 -5.71 17.81
C GLU A 169 5.63 -5.63 16.30
N LEU A 170 4.89 -6.40 15.49
CA LEU A 170 5.01 -6.40 14.03
C LEU A 170 3.61 -6.54 13.41
N GLY A 171 3.36 -5.76 12.36
CA GLY A 171 2.19 -5.85 11.51
C GLY A 171 2.62 -6.18 10.09
N ARG A 172 1.95 -7.12 9.42
CA ARG A 172 2.21 -7.46 8.02
C ARG A 172 0.94 -7.33 7.20
N VAL A 173 1.08 -6.76 6.02
CA VAL A 173 0.03 -6.67 5.01
C VAL A 173 0.54 -7.36 3.76
N THR A 174 -0.15 -8.39 3.31
CA THR A 174 0.20 -9.10 2.08
C THR A 174 -0.80 -8.78 0.99
N ILE A 175 -0.31 -8.28 -0.14
CA ILE A 175 -1.11 -8.09 -1.36
C ILE A 175 -0.84 -9.20 -2.36
N THR A 176 -1.84 -9.54 -3.16
CA THR A 176 -1.75 -10.55 -4.23
C THR A 176 -2.45 -10.09 -5.49
N ASN A 177 -1.94 -10.50 -6.65
CA ASN A 177 -2.65 -10.41 -7.93
C ASN A 177 -3.14 -11.79 -8.43
N GLY A 178 -3.11 -12.81 -7.56
CA GLY A 178 -3.43 -14.20 -7.87
C GLY A 178 -2.25 -15.04 -8.37
N ILE A 179 -1.15 -14.42 -8.78
CA ILE A 179 0.07 -15.09 -9.28
C ILE A 179 1.28 -14.76 -8.40
N LYS A 180 1.39 -13.50 -7.97
CA LYS A 180 2.47 -12.95 -7.15
C LYS A 180 1.91 -12.37 -5.87
N THR A 181 2.70 -12.49 -4.82
CA THR A 181 2.45 -11.89 -3.50
C THR A 181 3.59 -10.94 -3.15
N SER A 182 3.28 -9.89 -2.40
CA SER A 182 4.27 -8.99 -1.79
C SER A 182 3.77 -8.60 -0.42
N THR A 183 4.69 -8.53 0.53
CA THR A 183 4.36 -8.31 1.94
C THR A 183 5.04 -7.05 2.43
N VAL A 184 4.24 -6.12 2.92
CA VAL A 184 4.73 -4.93 3.62
C VAL A 184 4.67 -5.22 5.12
N ALA A 185 5.81 -5.13 5.79
CA ALA A 185 5.91 -5.33 7.22
C ALA A 185 6.30 -4.02 7.92
N ILE A 186 5.62 -3.73 9.03
CA ILE A 186 5.94 -2.62 9.91
C ILE A 186 6.22 -3.12 11.33
N SER A 187 7.27 -2.61 11.96
CA SER A 187 7.53 -2.85 13.38
C SER A 187 6.98 -1.76 14.27
N LYS A 188 6.77 -2.06 15.55
CA LYS A 188 6.42 -1.08 16.59
C LYS A 188 7.41 0.07 16.70
N ALA A 189 8.68 -0.14 16.36
CA ALA A 189 9.68 0.93 16.25
C ALA A 189 9.51 1.83 15.00
N GLY A 190 8.47 1.60 14.19
CA GLY A 190 8.19 2.36 12.97
C GLY A 190 9.07 1.99 11.78
N GLN A 191 9.77 0.85 11.81
CA GLN A 191 10.53 0.38 10.65
C GLN A 191 9.60 -0.24 9.62
N ILE A 192 9.59 0.31 8.40
CA ILE A 192 8.79 -0.20 7.27
C ILE A 192 9.72 -0.95 6.32
N SER A 193 9.37 -2.20 5.99
CA SER A 193 10.10 -3.05 5.05
C SER A 193 9.17 -3.66 4.01
N LEU A 194 9.66 -3.78 2.79
CA LEU A 194 8.99 -4.46 1.69
C LEU A 194 9.69 -5.81 1.45
N GLN A 195 8.90 -6.88 1.37
CA GLN A 195 9.35 -8.26 1.17
C GLN A 195 8.72 -8.87 -0.08
#